data_AF-A0A914QZ66-F1
#
_entry.id   AF-A0A914QZ66-F1
#
_cell.length_a   1.000
_cell.length_b   1.000
_cell.length_c   1.000
_cell.angle_alpha   90.00
_cell.angle_beta   90.00
_cell.angle_gamma   90.00
#
_symmetry.space_group_name_H-M   'P 1'
#
loop_
_entity.id
_entity.type
_entity.pdbx_description
1 polymer ?
#
loop_
_entity_poly.entity_id
_entity_poly.type
_entity_poly.pdbx_seq_one_letter_code
_entity_poly.pdbx_strand_id
1 'polypeptide(L)'
;MGRSPDRSRSNSKERRKRSRSRSLSPDPRVREYKDLFKILRDDPYSFDTWTRALSIVEEIDEIKYGREAYETFLKRYPFCYGYWRKFADFERRHRNYDRTLLVYEKAVAEIPLSVDLWISYVDYLKALASNKPDAVRKLRQ
;
A
#
# COMPACT_ATOMS: atom_id res chain seq x y z
N MET A 1 12.79 -52.03 -8.70
CA MET A 1 12.97 -50.57 -8.74
C MET A 1 11.99 -49.91 -7.78
N GLY A 2 12.38 -49.64 -6.53
CA GLY A 2 11.52 -49.02 -5.52
C GLY A 2 11.64 -47.50 -5.56
N ARG A 3 10.52 -46.77 -5.72
CA ARG A 3 10.49 -45.30 -5.75
C ARG A 3 10.66 -44.75 -4.33
N SER A 4 11.72 -43.95 -4.13
CA SER A 4 11.96 -43.23 -2.88
C SER A 4 10.95 -42.09 -2.69
N PRO A 5 10.47 -41.81 -1.46
CA PRO A 5 9.51 -40.75 -1.22
C PRO A 5 10.18 -39.36 -1.19
N ASP A 6 9.45 -38.43 -1.79
CA ASP A 6 9.75 -37.03 -2.06
C ASP A 6 10.08 -36.20 -0.79
N ARG A 7 11.38 -36.11 -0.46
CA ARG A 7 11.94 -35.21 0.58
C ARG A 7 11.75 -33.72 0.27
N SER A 8 11.43 -33.37 -0.97
CA SER A 8 11.36 -31.98 -1.48
C SER A 8 10.11 -31.25 -0.99
N ARG A 9 9.02 -31.99 -0.76
CA ARG A 9 7.72 -31.45 -0.33
C ARG A 9 7.68 -31.04 1.14
N SER A 10 8.50 -31.65 1.99
CA SER A 10 8.64 -31.26 3.41
C SER A 10 9.42 -29.95 3.56
N ASN A 11 10.48 -29.74 2.78
CA ASN A 11 11.36 -28.58 2.93
C ASN A 11 10.68 -27.24 2.52
N SER A 12 9.70 -27.30 1.60
CA SER A 12 8.92 -26.15 1.14
C SER A 12 7.82 -25.74 2.12
N LYS A 13 7.23 -26.68 2.86
CA LYS A 13 6.32 -26.40 3.97
C LYS A 13 7.06 -25.89 5.20
N GLU A 14 8.26 -26.42 5.48
CA GLU A 14 9.14 -25.97 6.57
C GLU A 14 9.66 -24.54 6.35
N ARG A 15 10.03 -24.18 5.11
CA ARG A 15 10.39 -22.79 4.74
C ARG A 15 9.25 -21.80 4.92
N ARG A 16 8.01 -22.20 4.56
CA ARG A 16 6.80 -21.37 4.76
C ARG A 16 6.39 -21.22 6.22
N LYS A 17 6.69 -22.22 7.08
CA LYS A 17 6.56 -22.09 8.53
C LYS A 17 7.66 -21.21 9.12
N ARG A 18 8.93 -21.40 8.72
CA ARG A 18 10.07 -20.56 9.13
C ARG A 18 9.91 -19.08 8.81
N SER A 19 9.26 -18.72 7.70
CA SER A 19 8.95 -17.31 7.37
C SER A 19 7.81 -16.72 8.20
N ARG A 20 6.92 -17.55 8.76
CA ARG A 20 5.90 -17.12 9.74
C ARG A 20 6.40 -17.11 11.18
N SER A 21 7.53 -17.76 11.46
CA SER A 21 8.09 -17.93 12.82
C SER A 21 9.31 -17.05 13.11
N ARG A 22 9.78 -16.24 12.15
CA ARG A 22 10.88 -15.27 12.37
C ARG A 22 10.31 -13.88 12.71
N SER A 23 10.12 -13.65 14.01
CA SER A 23 10.40 -12.41 14.76
C SER A 23 9.30 -12.13 15.80
N LEU A 24 9.48 -12.67 17.01
CA LEU A 24 8.73 -12.25 18.21
C LEU A 24 9.27 -10.94 18.80
N SER A 25 10.30 -10.31 18.21
CA SER A 25 10.71 -8.94 18.57
C SER A 25 9.94 -7.94 17.70
N PRO A 26 9.46 -6.82 18.28
CA PRO A 26 8.94 -5.72 17.49
C PRO A 26 10.00 -5.28 16.48
N ASP A 27 9.64 -5.19 15.20
CA ASP A 27 10.51 -4.64 14.17
C ASP A 27 10.98 -3.24 14.61
N PRO A 28 12.30 -2.96 14.67
CA PRO A 28 12.82 -1.64 15.05
C PRO A 28 12.19 -0.49 14.27
N ARG A 29 11.83 -0.74 13.00
CA ARG A 29 11.17 0.23 12.12
C ARG A 29 9.79 0.62 12.61
N VAL A 30 9.05 -0.33 13.19
CA VAL A 30 7.73 -0.05 13.81
C VAL A 30 7.89 0.88 15.01
N ARG A 31 8.98 0.75 15.78
CA ARG A 31 9.27 1.66 16.90
C ARG A 31 9.60 3.06 16.37
N GLU A 32 10.48 3.16 15.37
CA GLU A 32 10.84 4.43 14.74
C GLU A 32 9.60 5.15 14.17
N TYR A 33 8.76 4.42 13.43
CA TYR A 33 7.48 4.93 12.92
C TYR A 33 6.61 5.52 14.04
N LYS A 34 6.44 4.79 15.15
CA LYS A 34 5.63 5.26 16.28
C LYS A 34 6.21 6.49 16.95
N ASP A 35 7.52 6.60 17.03
CA ASP A 35 8.19 7.76 17.61
C ASP A 35 8.05 9.00 16.71
N LEU A 36 8.15 8.84 15.38
CA LEU A 36 7.82 9.91 14.43
C LEU A 36 6.36 10.35 14.52
N PHE A 37 5.42 9.42 14.70
CA PHE A 37 4.00 9.74 14.87
C PHE A 37 3.70 10.51 16.15
N LYS A 38 4.52 10.36 17.20
CA LYS A 38 4.43 11.23 18.39
C LYS A 38 4.88 12.64 18.05
N ILE A 39 6.00 12.78 17.35
CA ILE A 39 6.50 14.10 16.91
C ILE A 39 5.47 14.80 16.04
N LEU A 40 4.87 14.09 15.08
CA LEU A 40 3.82 14.62 14.19
C LEU A 40 2.53 15.00 14.92
N ARG A 41 2.30 14.50 16.13
CA ARG A 41 1.18 14.94 16.96
C ARG A 41 1.40 16.35 17.49
N ASP A 42 2.65 16.67 17.83
CA ASP A 42 3.04 17.97 18.38
C ASP A 42 3.32 18.97 17.25
N ASP A 43 3.97 18.53 16.17
CA ASP A 43 4.18 19.31 14.94
C ASP A 43 3.68 18.55 13.70
N PRO A 44 2.39 18.69 13.35
CA PRO A 44 1.83 18.00 12.20
C PRO A 44 2.15 18.67 10.85
N TYR A 45 2.84 19.82 10.85
CA TYR A 45 3.17 20.56 9.63
C TYR A 45 4.60 20.28 9.13
N SER A 46 5.39 19.48 9.86
CA SER A 46 6.70 19.04 9.40
C SER A 46 6.59 18.06 8.22
N PHE A 47 6.80 18.56 7.01
CA PHE A 47 6.80 17.74 5.79
C PHE A 47 7.90 16.67 5.83
N ASP A 48 9.11 17.02 6.29
CA ASP A 48 10.24 16.08 6.37
C ASP A 48 9.94 14.90 7.30
N THR A 49 9.31 15.16 8.45
CA THR A 49 8.91 14.09 9.38
C THR A 49 7.85 13.17 8.76
N TRP A 50 6.89 13.73 8.02
CA TRP A 50 5.90 12.95 7.27
C TRP A 50 6.55 12.08 6.19
N THR A 51 7.43 12.65 5.37
CA THR A 51 8.08 11.89 4.29
C THR A 51 8.94 10.76 4.84
N ARG A 52 9.65 10.99 5.95
CA ARG A 52 10.37 9.92 6.67
C ARG A 52 9.43 8.83 7.17
N ALA A 53 8.31 9.21 7.79
CA ALA A 53 7.35 8.25 8.31
C ALA A 53 6.74 7.40 7.19
N LEU A 54 6.38 8.01 6.06
CA LEU A 54 5.87 7.30 4.88
C LEU A 54 6.92 6.34 4.29
N SER A 55 8.19 6.75 4.21
CA SER A 55 9.28 5.87 3.78
C SER A 55 9.40 4.62 4.67
N ILE A 56 9.34 4.79 6.00
CA ILE A 56 9.41 3.67 6.94
C ILE A 56 8.21 2.73 6.75
N VAL A 57 7.01 3.27 6.54
CA VAL A 57 5.82 2.46 6.30
C VAL A 57 5.90 1.67 4.99
N GLU A 58 6.48 2.25 3.94
CA GLU A 58 6.77 1.54 2.69
C GLU A 58 7.75 0.37 2.92
N GLU A 59 8.72 0.52 3.83
CA GLU A 59 9.67 -0.53 4.19
C GLU A 59 9.11 -1.61 5.12
N ILE A 60 8.21 -1.23 6.04
CA ILE A 60 7.48 -2.17 6.90
C ILE A 60 6.51 -3.00 6.04
N ASP A 61 5.93 -2.38 5.00
CA ASP A 61 4.97 -2.97 4.07
C ASP A 61 3.78 -3.65 4.77
N GLU A 62 3.34 -3.10 5.91
CA GLU A 62 2.13 -3.53 6.61
C GLU A 62 0.97 -2.57 6.33
N ILE A 63 -0.13 -3.14 5.81
CA ILE A 63 -1.29 -2.37 5.35
C ILE A 63 -1.90 -1.43 6.40
N LYS A 64 -1.78 -1.78 7.68
CA LYS A 64 -2.35 -1.06 8.82
C LYS A 64 -1.68 0.30 9.00
N TYR A 65 -0.35 0.30 9.09
CA TYR A 65 0.46 1.51 9.20
C TYR A 65 0.43 2.30 7.89
N GLY A 66 0.41 1.60 6.74
CA GLY A 66 0.15 2.14 5.41
C GLY A 66 -1.00 3.12 5.38
N ARG A 67 -2.18 2.60 5.71
CA ARG A 67 -3.43 3.37 5.66
C ARG A 67 -3.41 4.55 6.60
N GLU A 68 -3.05 4.33 7.86
CA GLU A 68 -3.01 5.40 8.86
C GLU A 68 -2.10 6.55 8.41
N ALA A 69 -0.91 6.24 7.91
CA ALA A 69 0.05 7.25 7.51
C ALA A 69 -0.36 8.00 6.25
N TYR A 70 -0.76 7.29 5.19
CA TYR A 70 -1.19 7.92 3.95
C TYR A 70 -2.48 8.73 4.13
N GLU A 71 -3.49 8.18 4.81
CA GLU A 71 -4.76 8.88 5.03
C GLU A 71 -4.56 10.15 5.87
N THR A 72 -3.72 10.11 6.90
CA THR A 72 -3.44 11.28 7.75
C THR A 72 -2.61 12.32 7.02
N PHE A 73 -1.56 11.90 6.32
CA PHE A 73 -0.71 12.79 5.52
C PHE A 73 -1.51 13.50 4.44
N LEU A 74 -2.29 12.76 3.64
CA LEU A 74 -3.04 13.32 2.51
C LEU A 74 -4.24 14.16 2.94
N LYS A 75 -4.78 13.93 4.14
CA LYS A 75 -5.75 14.85 4.74
C LYS A 75 -5.14 16.23 5.03
N ARG A 76 -3.84 16.29 5.34
CA ARG A 76 -3.12 17.54 5.59
C ARG A 76 -2.54 18.16 4.32
N TYR A 77 -2.05 17.32 3.41
CA TYR A 77 -1.41 17.72 2.16
C TYR A 77 -2.14 17.14 0.94
N PRO A 78 -3.40 17.56 0.70
CA PRO A 78 -4.22 16.99 -0.37
C PRO A 78 -3.64 17.21 -1.75
N PHE A 79 -2.87 18.29 -1.97
CA PHE A 79 -2.29 18.62 -3.28
C PHE A 79 -1.00 17.86 -3.63
N CYS A 80 -0.50 17.01 -2.74
CA CYS A 80 0.69 16.19 -2.98
C CYS A 80 0.36 14.95 -3.83
N TYR A 81 -0.02 15.16 -5.10
CA TYR A 81 -0.49 14.13 -6.05
C TYR A 81 0.45 12.92 -6.20
N GLY A 82 1.77 13.10 -6.06
CA GLY A 82 2.73 12.00 -6.07
C GLY A 82 2.45 10.95 -4.99
N TYR A 83 1.99 11.38 -3.82
CA TYR A 83 1.69 10.49 -2.69
C TYR A 83 0.33 9.81 -2.82
N TRP A 84 -0.64 10.44 -3.47
CA TRP A 84 -1.89 9.76 -3.86
C TRP A 84 -1.62 8.55 -4.75
N ARG A 85 -0.74 8.70 -5.76
CA ARG A 85 -0.31 7.57 -6.61
C ARG A 85 0.39 6.49 -5.80
N LYS A 86 1.33 6.86 -4.93
CA LYS A 86 2.00 5.89 -4.05
C LYS A 86 1.02 5.14 -3.15
N PHE A 87 0.01 5.81 -2.60
CA PHE A 87 -0.99 5.17 -1.76
C PHE A 87 -1.86 4.18 -2.54
N ALA A 88 -2.30 4.56 -3.74
CA ALA A 88 -3.05 3.66 -4.62
C ALA A 88 -2.22 2.43 -4.99
N ASP A 89 -0.94 2.62 -5.34
CA ASP A 89 -0.02 1.52 -5.61
C ASP A 89 0.24 0.64 -4.39
N PHE A 90 0.30 1.23 -3.20
CA PHE A 90 0.44 0.50 -1.94
C PHE A 90 -0.76 -0.44 -1.73
N GLU A 91 -1.99 0.05 -1.81
CA GLU A 91 -3.21 -0.79 -1.72
C GLU A 91 -3.23 -1.88 -2.80
N ARG A 92 -2.82 -1.54 -4.02
CA ARG A 92 -2.77 -2.46 -5.16
C ARG A 92 -1.77 -3.60 -4.93
N ARG A 93 -0.58 -3.32 -4.40
CA ARG A 93 0.44 -4.34 -4.06
C ARG A 93 -0.08 -5.32 -3.01
N HIS A 94 -0.90 -4.84 -2.08
CA HIS A 94 -1.62 -5.66 -1.10
C HIS A 94 -2.88 -6.36 -1.67
N ARG A 95 -3.12 -6.29 -2.99
CA ARG A 95 -4.28 -6.88 -3.70
C ARG A 95 -5.63 -6.33 -3.24
N ASN A 96 -5.66 -5.13 -2.69
CA ASN A 96 -6.87 -4.45 -2.22
C ASN A 96 -7.40 -3.55 -3.35
N TYR A 97 -7.92 -4.17 -4.41
CA TYR A 97 -8.29 -3.48 -5.66
C TYR A 97 -9.45 -2.49 -5.48
N ASP A 98 -10.45 -2.82 -4.65
CA ASP A 98 -11.58 -1.93 -4.39
C ASP A 98 -11.14 -0.67 -3.64
N ARG A 99 -10.24 -0.82 -2.65
CA ARG A 99 -9.59 0.29 -1.96
C ARG A 99 -8.73 1.12 -2.90
N THR A 100 -8.02 0.48 -3.82
CA THR A 100 -7.21 1.18 -4.83
C THR A 100 -8.10 2.12 -5.65
N LEU A 101 -9.29 1.69 -6.05
CA LEU A 101 -10.27 2.54 -6.74
C LEU A 101 -10.71 3.72 -5.87
N LEU A 102 -11.09 3.47 -4.61
CA LEU A 102 -11.49 4.52 -3.68
C LEU A 102 -10.40 5.58 -3.46
N VAL A 103 -9.12 5.16 -3.40
CA VAL A 103 -7.99 6.09 -3.28
C VAL A 103 -7.89 6.98 -4.52
N TYR A 104 -8.02 6.41 -5.73
CA TYR A 104 -8.02 7.20 -6.96
C TYR A 104 -9.21 8.16 -7.05
N GLU A 105 -10.42 7.69 -6.74
CA GLU A 105 -11.63 8.50 -6.73
C GLU A 105 -11.50 9.69 -5.77
N LYS A 106 -10.97 9.45 -4.57
CA LYS A 106 -10.68 10.53 -3.61
C LYS A 106 -9.60 11.46 -4.13
N ALA A 107 -8.52 10.94 -4.71
CA ALA A 107 -7.43 11.76 -5.24
C ALA A 107 -7.89 12.73 -6.33
N VAL A 108 -8.70 12.26 -7.28
CA VAL A 108 -9.22 13.12 -8.36
C VAL A 108 -10.32 14.07 -7.88
N ALA A 109 -11.04 13.74 -6.81
CA ALA A 109 -11.97 14.68 -6.17
C ALA A 109 -11.23 15.82 -5.45
N GLU A 110 -10.12 15.52 -4.76
CA GLU A 110 -9.29 16.52 -4.08
C GLU A 110 -8.47 17.37 -5.06
N ILE A 111 -8.00 16.79 -6.17
CA ILE A 111 -7.18 17.48 -7.19
C ILE A 111 -7.72 17.24 -8.62
N PRO A 112 -8.90 17.81 -8.96
CA PRO A 112 -9.55 17.54 -10.24
C PRO A 112 -8.76 18.01 -11.47
N LEU A 113 -7.86 18.97 -11.30
CA LEU A 113 -7.03 19.52 -12.39
C LEU A 113 -5.71 18.76 -12.61
N SER A 114 -5.41 17.73 -11.82
CA SER A 114 -4.19 16.94 -11.99
C SER A 114 -4.34 15.95 -13.13
N VAL A 115 -3.89 16.33 -14.32
CA VAL A 115 -3.89 15.46 -15.51
C VAL A 115 -3.13 14.16 -15.24
N ASP A 116 -2.01 14.22 -14.51
CA ASP A 116 -1.21 13.05 -14.14
C ASP A 116 -1.99 12.03 -13.29
N LEU A 117 -2.85 12.49 -12.36
CA LEU A 117 -3.70 11.60 -11.56
C LEU A 117 -4.75 10.91 -12.42
N TRP A 118 -5.40 11.67 -13.33
CA TRP A 118 -6.38 11.10 -14.24
C TRP A 118 -5.77 10.06 -15.17
N ILE A 119 -4.58 10.33 -15.73
CA ILE A 119 -3.85 9.36 -16.57
C ILE A 119 -3.57 8.09 -15.77
N SER A 120 -2.99 8.22 -14.57
CA SER A 120 -2.69 7.09 -13.69
C SER A 120 -3.94 6.27 -13.34
N TYR A 121 -5.07 6.93 -13.08
CA TYR A 121 -6.32 6.28 -12.75
C TYR A 121 -6.89 5.51 -13.95
N VAL A 122 -6.95 6.14 -15.12
CA VAL A 122 -7.42 5.51 -16.36
C VAL A 122 -6.55 4.30 -16.74
N ASP A 123 -5.24 4.40 -16.59
CA ASP A 123 -4.33 3.29 -16.87
C ASP A 123 -4.55 2.12 -15.90
N TYR A 124 -4.82 2.41 -14.62
CA TYR A 124 -5.23 1.39 -13.67
C TYR A 124 -6.56 0.72 -14.05
N LEU A 125 -7.57 1.50 -14.48
CA LEU A 125 -8.86 0.95 -14.92
C LEU A 125 -8.71 0.07 -16.16
N LYS A 126 -7.88 0.48 -17.13
CA LYS A 126 -7.55 -0.34 -18.32
C LYS A 126 -6.86 -1.65 -17.93
N ALA A 127 -5.91 -1.60 -17.00
CA ALA A 127 -5.24 -2.80 -16.52
C ALA A 127 -6.22 -3.75 -15.81
N LEU A 128 -7.15 -3.22 -15.01
CA LEU A 128 -8.18 -4.00 -14.34
C LEU A 128 -9.17 -4.64 -15.34
N ALA A 129 -9.58 -3.87 -16.34
CA ALA A 129 -10.44 -4.30 -17.45
C ALA A 129 -9.86 -5.49 -18.22
N SER A 130 -8.59 -5.38 -18.62
CA SER A 130 -7.89 -6.44 -19.35
C SER A 130 -7.73 -7.72 -18.52
N ASN A 131 -7.66 -7.60 -17.19
CA ASN A 131 -7.56 -8.75 -16.28
C ASN A 131 -8.93 -9.34 -15.87
N LYS A 132 -10.04 -8.62 -16.12
CA LYS A 132 -11.42 -9.02 -15.83
C LYS A 132 -12.39 -8.37 -16.85
N PRO A 133 -12.65 -9.01 -18.00
CA PRO A 133 -13.48 -8.43 -19.05
C PRO A 133 -14.91 -8.05 -18.58
N ASP A 134 -15.46 -8.73 -17.56
CA ASP A 134 -16.80 -8.45 -17.03
C ASP A 134 -16.88 -7.29 -16.03
N ALA A 135 -15.76 -6.86 -15.42
CA ALA A 135 -15.78 -5.82 -14.39
C ALA A 135 -16.07 -4.41 -14.97
N VAL A 136 -15.67 -4.19 -16.23
CA VAL A 136 -15.83 -2.90 -16.94
C VAL A 136 -17.29 -2.53 -17.15
N ARG A 137 -18.17 -3.53 -17.26
CA ARG A 137 -19.61 -3.32 -17.51
C ARG A 137 -20.33 -2.60 -16.37
N LYS A 138 -19.78 -2.62 -15.15
CA LYS A 138 -20.38 -1.97 -13.97
C LYS A 138 -19.99 -0.50 -13.78
N LEU A 139 -19.01 0.01 -14.52
CA LEU A 139 -18.56 1.41 -14.43
C LEU A 139 -19.29 2.35 -15.41
N ARG A 140 -20.26 1.86 -16.17
CA ARG A 140 -20.99 2.60 -17.22
C ARG A 140 -22.49 2.80 -16.94
N GLN A 141 -22.95 2.49 -15.73
CA GLN A 141 -24.33 2.76 -15.27
C GLN A 141 -24.27 3.77 -14.14
#